data_AF-A0A949XBT2-F1
#
_entry.id   AF-A0A949XBT2-F1
#
_cell.length_a   1.000
_cell.length_b   1.000
_cell.length_c   1.000
_cell.angle_alpha   90.00
_cell.angle_beta   90.00
_cell.angle_gamma   90.00
#
_symmetry.space_group_name_H-M   'P 1'
#
loop_
_entity.id
_entity.type
_entity.pdbx_description
1 polymer ?
#
loop_
_entity_poly.entity_id
_entity_poly.type
_entity_poly.pdbx_seq_one_letter_code
_entity_poly.pdbx_strand_id
1 'polypeptide(L)'
;MNGGELPGYFYRLPARAQRAWLKSDSIDQFDLVPDAATFSLTAALIAALTSGAPLTIERAAQSLADQICGLMAVRAIRVEVRGVRLHNTRGELHGIFYPRGPSPRPGAPLIILWMRTAQRHDVVKPKTFVRTLMHELGHYLDYALLRLEESFHTAGFFRRESFLVRILFPPEPAAAHNGSTTTGRSTINDAPLRFPKTQ
;
A
#
# COMPACT_ATOMS: atom_id res chain seq x y z
N MET A 1 23.76 5.52 9.83
CA MET A 1 23.51 5.71 8.40
C MET A 1 24.25 4.61 7.67
N ASN A 2 23.54 3.57 7.21
CA ASN A 2 24.18 2.48 6.45
C ASN A 2 24.58 3.04 5.08
N GLY A 3 25.90 3.14 4.85
CA GLY A 3 26.51 3.67 3.62
C GLY A 3 26.39 2.72 2.44
N GLY A 4 25.16 2.43 2.01
CA GLY A 4 24.89 1.82 0.71
C GLY A 4 24.93 2.88 -0.39
N GLU A 5 25.47 2.52 -1.55
CA GLU A 5 25.41 3.37 -2.75
C GLU A 5 23.93 3.63 -3.12
N LEU A 6 23.61 4.89 -3.43
CA LEU A 6 22.24 5.27 -3.82
C LEU A 6 21.94 4.76 -5.25
N PRO A 7 20.66 4.56 -5.62
CA PRO A 7 20.31 4.11 -6.96
C PRO A 7 20.90 5.02 -8.03
N GLY A 8 21.47 4.47 -9.11
CA GLY A 8 22.20 5.26 -10.11
C GLY A 8 21.40 6.41 -10.77
N TYR A 9 20.07 6.34 -10.79
CA TYR A 9 19.24 7.46 -11.27
C TYR A 9 19.25 8.68 -10.33
N PHE A 10 19.52 8.49 -9.04
CA PHE A 10 19.58 9.57 -8.04
C PHE A 10 20.58 10.65 -8.43
N TYR A 11 21.78 10.24 -8.87
CA TYR A 11 22.86 11.16 -9.25
C TYR A 11 22.54 12.00 -10.50
N ARG A 12 21.52 11.61 -11.28
CA ARG A 12 21.03 12.36 -12.44
C ARG A 12 19.91 13.35 -12.08
N LEU A 13 19.41 13.31 -10.85
CA LEU A 13 18.38 14.25 -10.40
C LEU A 13 18.99 15.64 -10.14
N PRO A 14 18.28 16.74 -10.45
CA PRO A 14 18.66 18.06 -9.99
C PRO A 14 18.76 18.11 -8.46
N ALA A 15 19.60 19.00 -7.91
CA ALA A 15 19.84 19.09 -6.47
C ALA A 15 18.55 19.24 -5.63
N ARG A 16 17.55 19.95 -6.16
CA ARG A 16 16.22 20.08 -5.54
C ARG A 16 15.51 18.72 -5.40
N ALA A 17 15.49 17.93 -6.48
CA ALA A 17 14.89 16.60 -6.49
C ALA A 17 15.67 15.61 -5.62
N GLN A 18 17.01 15.70 -5.56
CA GLN A 18 17.81 14.89 -4.64
C GLN A 18 17.43 15.14 -3.17
N ARG A 19 17.20 16.41 -2.77
CA ARG A 19 16.74 16.73 -1.41
C ARG A 19 15.37 16.14 -1.12
N ALA A 20 14.42 16.25 -2.06
CA ALA A 20 13.10 15.64 -1.91
C ALA A 20 13.19 14.11 -1.81
N TRP A 21 14.06 13.49 -2.61
CA TRP A 21 14.33 12.05 -2.56
C TRP A 21 14.86 11.62 -1.20
N LEU A 22 15.91 12.29 -0.68
CA LEU A 22 16.51 11.96 0.62
C LEU A 22 15.52 12.17 1.77
N LYS A 23 14.72 13.25 1.72
CA LYS A 23 13.64 13.49 2.70
C LYS A 23 12.57 12.40 2.65
N SER A 24 12.18 11.97 1.45
CA SER A 24 11.24 10.84 1.30
C SER A 24 11.83 9.56 1.88
N ASP A 25 13.10 9.27 1.63
CA ASP A 25 13.75 8.03 2.06
C ASP A 25 13.95 7.94 3.58
N SER A 26 14.06 9.08 4.28
CA SER A 26 14.25 9.12 5.72
C SER A 26 12.97 8.96 6.56
N ILE A 27 11.80 8.84 5.92
CA ILE A 27 10.50 8.76 6.60
C ILE A 27 9.89 7.40 6.35
N ASP A 28 9.62 6.64 7.42
CA ASP A 28 9.26 5.21 7.27
C ASP A 28 7.76 4.95 7.43
N GLN A 29 7.04 5.82 8.13
CA GLN A 29 5.63 5.65 8.43
C GLN A 29 4.93 6.99 8.65
N PHE A 30 3.60 6.98 8.62
CA PHE A 30 2.75 8.10 9.02
C PHE A 30 2.35 7.94 10.49
N ASP A 31 2.05 9.05 11.16
CA ASP A 31 1.40 9.03 12.47
C ASP A 31 -0.10 8.74 12.30
N LEU A 32 -0.41 7.48 12.00
CA LEU A 32 -1.77 7.00 11.72
C LEU A 32 -2.08 5.80 12.60
N VAL A 33 -3.15 5.91 13.38
CA VAL A 33 -3.71 4.81 14.16
C VAL A 33 -5.09 4.48 13.61
N PRO A 34 -5.32 3.28 13.05
CA PRO A 34 -6.64 2.90 12.53
C PRO A 34 -7.63 2.73 13.68
N ASP A 35 -8.86 3.19 13.46
CA ASP A 35 -9.98 3.01 14.37
C ASP A 35 -10.94 1.90 13.90
N ALA A 36 -11.99 1.63 14.68
CA ALA A 36 -12.99 0.60 14.35
C ALA A 36 -13.62 0.83 12.97
N ALA A 37 -13.91 2.08 12.62
CA ALA A 37 -14.46 2.45 11.32
C ALA A 37 -13.51 2.09 10.17
N THR A 38 -12.21 2.34 10.34
CA THR A 38 -11.17 1.96 9.35
C THR A 38 -11.18 0.47 9.05
N PHE A 39 -11.32 -0.38 10.07
CA PHE A 39 -11.41 -1.83 9.90
C PHE A 39 -12.71 -2.26 9.22
N SER A 40 -13.86 -1.69 9.63
CA SER A 40 -15.15 -1.97 8.99
C SER A 40 -15.15 -1.58 7.50
N LEU A 41 -14.56 -0.44 7.16
CA LEU A 41 -14.46 0.04 5.78
C LEU A 41 -13.50 -0.81 4.94
N THR A 42 -12.42 -1.30 5.54
CA THR A 42 -11.51 -2.25 4.89
C THR A 42 -12.22 -3.57 4.57
N ALA A 43 -12.97 -4.11 5.53
CA ALA A 43 -13.79 -5.32 5.33
C ALA A 43 -14.86 -5.09 4.26
N ALA A 44 -15.53 -3.94 4.26
CA ALA A 44 -16.52 -3.57 3.26
C ALA A 44 -15.91 -3.46 1.85
N LEU A 45 -14.70 -2.92 1.70
CA LEU A 45 -14.00 -2.88 0.42
C LEU A 45 -13.64 -4.28 -0.07
N ILE A 46 -13.17 -5.16 0.80
CA ILE A 46 -12.86 -6.56 0.46
C ILE A 46 -14.12 -7.29 -0.01
N ALA A 47 -15.25 -7.10 0.68
CA ALA A 47 -16.53 -7.65 0.28
C ALA A 47 -17.02 -7.05 -1.05
N ALA A 48 -16.86 -5.74 -1.26
CA ALA A 48 -17.25 -5.08 -2.51
C ALA A 48 -16.51 -5.66 -3.72
N LEU A 49 -15.25 -6.06 -3.57
CA LEU A 49 -14.47 -6.67 -4.66
C LEU A 49 -15.06 -8.01 -5.14
N THR A 50 -15.75 -8.77 -4.29
CA THR A 50 -16.40 -10.02 -4.72
C THR A 50 -17.58 -9.78 -5.66
N SER A 51 -18.16 -8.59 -5.66
CA SER A 51 -19.27 -8.23 -6.55
C SER A 51 -18.84 -8.04 -8.01
N GLY A 52 -17.58 -7.67 -8.25
CA GLY A 52 -17.10 -7.26 -9.56
C GLY A 52 -17.78 -6.02 -10.16
N ALA A 53 -18.55 -5.26 -9.36
CA ALA A 53 -19.29 -4.08 -9.78
C ALA A 53 -18.45 -2.80 -9.56
N PRO A 54 -18.05 -2.07 -10.63
CA PRO A 54 -17.14 -0.92 -10.50
C PRO A 54 -17.62 0.16 -9.53
N LEU A 55 -18.90 0.55 -9.58
CA LEU A 55 -19.44 1.60 -8.71
C LEU A 55 -19.48 1.18 -7.23
N THR A 56 -19.75 -0.10 -6.94
CA THR A 56 -19.74 -0.61 -5.56
C THR A 56 -18.32 -0.59 -4.99
N ILE A 57 -17.35 -1.01 -5.79
CA ILE A 57 -15.93 -1.00 -5.42
C ILE A 57 -15.43 0.44 -5.25
N GLU A 58 -15.80 1.36 -6.16
CA GLU A 58 -15.44 2.78 -6.08
C GLU A 58 -15.94 3.41 -4.79
N ARG A 59 -17.22 3.23 -4.45
CA ARG A 59 -17.80 3.79 -3.21
C ARG A 59 -17.10 3.26 -1.95
N ALA A 60 -16.79 1.97 -1.92
CA ALA A 60 -16.08 1.38 -0.78
C ALA A 60 -14.63 1.88 -0.70
N ALA A 61 -13.94 2.02 -1.84
CA ALA A 61 -12.58 2.56 -1.90
C ALA A 61 -12.54 4.04 -1.50
N GLN A 62 -13.49 4.84 -1.97
CA GLN A 62 -13.67 6.24 -1.60
C GLN A 62 -13.90 6.38 -0.09
N SER A 63 -14.80 5.57 0.50
CA SER A 63 -15.10 5.64 1.93
C SER A 63 -13.88 5.32 2.79
N LEU A 64 -13.08 4.31 2.41
CA LEU A 64 -11.84 3.99 3.12
C LEU A 64 -10.79 5.11 2.97
N ALA A 65 -10.65 5.68 1.78
CA ALA A 65 -9.73 6.79 1.56
C ALA A 65 -10.15 8.04 2.35
N ASP A 66 -11.45 8.35 2.40
CA ASP A 66 -12.01 9.46 3.17
C ASP A 66 -11.76 9.27 4.68
N GLN A 67 -11.96 8.06 5.20
CA GLN A 67 -11.67 7.74 6.61
C GLN A 67 -10.19 7.98 6.94
N ILE A 68 -9.28 7.48 6.11
CA ILE A 68 -7.84 7.68 6.33
C ILE A 68 -7.47 9.17 6.22
N CYS A 69 -8.02 9.89 5.24
CA CYS A 69 -7.79 11.34 5.12
C CYS A 69 -8.30 12.10 6.36
N GLY A 70 -9.46 11.70 6.88
CA GLY A 70 -10.05 12.27 8.10
C GLY A 70 -9.18 12.06 9.33
N LEU A 71 -8.70 10.83 9.55
CA LEU A 71 -7.77 10.51 10.66
C LEU A 71 -6.46 11.29 10.57
N MET A 72 -5.99 11.57 9.35
CA MET A 72 -4.78 12.34 9.10
C MET A 72 -5.02 13.86 9.02
N ALA A 73 -6.25 14.34 9.23
CA ALA A 73 -6.64 15.74 9.11
C ALA A 73 -6.23 16.40 7.78
N VAL A 74 -6.28 15.65 6.68
CA VAL A 74 -6.07 16.17 5.31
C VAL A 74 -7.37 16.23 4.54
N ARG A 75 -7.37 17.00 3.45
CA ARG A 75 -8.52 17.08 2.54
C ARG A 75 -8.81 15.69 1.95
N ALA A 76 -10.08 15.34 1.82
CA ALA A 76 -10.47 14.13 1.09
C ALA A 76 -9.98 14.18 -0.37
N ILE A 77 -9.54 13.02 -0.88
CA ILE A 77 -9.13 12.84 -2.26
C ILE A 77 -10.13 11.97 -3.01
N ARG A 78 -10.45 12.34 -4.25
CA ARG A 78 -11.33 11.54 -5.10
C ARG A 78 -10.63 10.26 -5.55
N VAL A 79 -11.35 9.16 -5.48
CA VAL A 79 -10.98 7.84 -6.03
C VAL A 79 -11.93 7.50 -7.18
N GLU A 80 -11.36 7.06 -8.30
CA GLU A 80 -12.09 6.54 -9.46
C GLU A 80 -11.66 5.09 -9.71
N VAL A 81 -12.63 4.20 -9.95
CA VAL A 81 -12.36 2.79 -10.26
C VAL A 81 -12.77 2.48 -11.70
N ARG A 82 -11.78 2.07 -12.49
CA ARG A 82 -11.91 1.67 -13.89
C ARG A 82 -11.83 0.16 -14.03
N GLY A 83 -12.35 -0.35 -15.15
CA GLY A 83 -12.40 -1.79 -15.45
C GLY A 83 -11.03 -2.42 -15.68
N VAL A 84 -10.72 -2.74 -16.93
CA VAL A 84 -9.50 -3.49 -17.30
C VAL A 84 -8.27 -2.59 -17.26
N ARG A 85 -7.20 -3.08 -16.59
CA ARG A 85 -5.89 -2.43 -16.54
C ARG A 85 -5.42 -2.01 -17.93
N LEU A 86 -4.85 -0.81 -18.00
CA LEU A 86 -4.08 -0.42 -19.17
C LEU A 86 -2.76 -1.20 -19.17
N HIS A 87 -2.46 -1.81 -20.32
CA HIS A 87 -1.15 -2.40 -20.59
C HIS A 87 -0.39 -1.47 -21.55
N ASN A 88 0.85 -1.13 -21.20
CA ASN A 88 1.77 -0.47 -22.12
C ASN A 88 3.15 -1.14 -22.07
N THR A 89 4.05 -0.73 -22.96
CA THR A 89 5.42 -1.25 -23.07
C THR A 89 6.27 -1.08 -21.81
N ARG A 90 5.82 -0.31 -20.80
CA ARG A 90 6.51 -0.09 -19.51
C ARG A 90 5.91 -0.88 -18.34
N GLY A 91 4.81 -1.63 -18.55
CA GLY A 91 4.18 -2.47 -17.54
C GLY A 91 2.65 -2.34 -17.47
N GLU A 92 2.05 -3.00 -16.47
CA GLU A 92 0.63 -2.87 -16.15
C GLU A 92 0.41 -1.73 -15.15
N LEU A 93 -0.46 -0.77 -15.47
CA LEU A 93 -0.88 0.26 -14.51
C LEU A 93 -1.96 -0.30 -13.59
N HIS A 94 -1.61 -0.53 -12.33
CA HIS A 94 -2.56 -0.98 -11.31
C HIS A 94 -3.37 0.18 -10.74
N GLY A 95 -2.72 1.32 -10.59
CA GLY A 95 -3.27 2.59 -10.13
C GLY A 95 -2.42 3.75 -10.65
N ILE A 96 -2.94 4.95 -10.50
CA ILE A 96 -2.21 6.19 -10.73
C ILE A 96 -2.79 7.32 -9.89
N PHE A 97 -1.92 8.06 -9.23
CA PHE A 97 -2.23 9.32 -8.59
C PHE A 97 -1.87 10.50 -9.50
N TYR A 98 -2.85 11.36 -9.76
CA TYR A 98 -2.68 12.63 -10.45
C TYR A 98 -2.69 13.80 -9.45
N PRO A 99 -1.55 14.42 -9.12
CA PRO A 99 -1.49 15.50 -8.12
C PRO A 99 -2.25 16.77 -8.52
N ARG A 100 -2.46 16.97 -9.83
CA ARG A 100 -3.19 18.13 -10.38
C ARG A 100 -4.29 17.71 -11.36
N GLY A 101 -4.83 16.51 -11.18
CA GLY A 101 -5.80 15.92 -12.10
C GLY A 101 -5.18 15.43 -13.43
N PRO A 102 -5.95 14.71 -14.26
CA PRO A 102 -5.45 14.07 -15.48
C PRO A 102 -5.39 15.02 -16.70
N SER A 103 -5.84 16.26 -16.56
CA SER A 103 -5.85 17.27 -17.63
C SER A 103 -4.56 18.09 -17.64
N PRO A 104 -4.12 18.63 -18.80
CA PRO A 104 -3.05 19.63 -18.85
C PRO A 104 -3.36 20.90 -18.03
N ARG A 105 -4.65 21.20 -17.81
CA ARG A 105 -5.06 22.29 -16.92
C ARG A 105 -5.07 21.80 -15.47
N PRO A 106 -4.53 22.57 -14.52
CA PRO A 106 -4.57 22.20 -13.10
C PRO A 106 -5.99 21.93 -12.63
N GLY A 107 -6.21 20.74 -12.07
CA GLY A 107 -7.45 20.32 -11.45
C GLY A 107 -7.23 19.75 -10.06
N ALA A 108 -8.31 19.26 -9.45
CA ALA A 108 -8.24 18.58 -8.16
C ALA A 108 -7.41 17.28 -8.25
N PRO A 109 -6.70 16.90 -7.17
CA PRO A 109 -6.00 15.63 -7.13
C PRO A 109 -6.96 14.44 -7.28
N LEU A 110 -6.52 13.40 -7.97
CA LEU A 110 -7.34 12.23 -8.31
C LEU A 110 -6.52 10.95 -8.21
N ILE A 111 -7.08 9.92 -7.57
CA ILE A 111 -6.58 8.54 -7.64
C ILE A 111 -7.44 7.77 -8.63
N ILE A 112 -6.81 7.03 -9.53
CA ILE A 112 -7.48 6.08 -10.44
C ILE A 112 -6.95 4.69 -10.16
N LEU A 113 -7.84 3.71 -10.03
CA LEU A 113 -7.51 2.31 -9.81
C LEU A 113 -8.16 1.43 -10.88
N TRP A 114 -7.45 0.41 -11.35
CA TRP A 114 -8.01 -0.60 -12.26
C TRP A 114 -8.35 -1.88 -11.53
N MET A 115 -9.63 -2.24 -11.54
CA MET A 115 -10.15 -3.38 -10.76
C MET A 115 -10.02 -4.73 -11.46
N ARG A 116 -9.69 -4.78 -12.77
CA ARG A 116 -9.58 -6.03 -13.53
C ARG A 116 -8.20 -6.24 -14.16
N THR A 117 -7.70 -7.47 -14.08
CA THR A 117 -6.42 -7.88 -14.69
C THR A 117 -6.41 -7.66 -16.20
N ALA A 118 -5.24 -7.32 -16.78
CA ALA A 118 -5.13 -6.96 -18.19
C ALA A 118 -5.45 -8.14 -19.13
N GLN A 119 -4.97 -9.34 -18.80
CA GLN A 119 -5.10 -10.51 -19.70
C GLN A 119 -6.42 -11.25 -19.51
N ARG A 120 -6.82 -11.52 -18.26
CA ARG A 120 -7.97 -12.38 -17.94
C ARG A 120 -9.25 -11.60 -17.65
N HIS A 121 -9.15 -10.29 -17.47
CA HIS A 121 -10.27 -9.42 -17.07
C HIS A 121 -10.93 -9.80 -15.73
N ASP A 122 -10.29 -10.69 -14.98
CA ASP A 122 -10.68 -11.09 -13.63
C ASP A 122 -10.52 -9.92 -12.67
N VAL A 123 -11.42 -9.83 -11.70
CA VAL A 123 -11.27 -8.87 -10.59
C VAL A 123 -9.97 -9.18 -9.85
N VAL A 124 -9.20 -8.13 -9.55
CA VAL A 124 -7.93 -8.28 -8.84
C VAL A 124 -8.15 -8.81 -7.42
N LYS A 125 -7.15 -9.53 -6.88
CA LYS A 125 -7.23 -10.07 -5.52
C LYS A 125 -7.43 -8.93 -4.50
N PRO A 126 -8.23 -9.13 -3.43
CA PRO A 126 -8.54 -8.07 -2.47
C PRO A 126 -7.31 -7.36 -1.88
N LYS A 127 -6.34 -8.12 -1.39
CA LYS A 127 -5.09 -7.57 -0.83
C LYS A 127 -4.27 -6.80 -1.87
N THR A 128 -4.32 -7.21 -3.14
CA THR A 128 -3.67 -6.48 -4.24
C THR A 128 -4.36 -5.14 -4.49
N PHE A 129 -5.70 -5.09 -4.53
CA PHE A 129 -6.44 -3.85 -4.70
C PHE A 129 -6.17 -2.86 -3.54
N VAL A 130 -6.25 -3.33 -2.29
CA VAL A 130 -5.99 -2.48 -1.11
C VAL A 130 -4.57 -1.95 -1.12
N ARG A 131 -3.56 -2.79 -1.44
CA ARG A 131 -2.17 -2.33 -1.57
C ARG A 131 -2.01 -1.26 -2.64
N THR A 132 -2.65 -1.42 -3.80
CA THR A 132 -2.63 -0.37 -4.83
C THR A 132 -3.29 0.93 -4.34
N LEU A 133 -4.45 0.86 -3.69
CA LEU A 133 -5.09 2.04 -3.11
C LEU A 133 -4.17 2.73 -2.09
N MET A 134 -3.53 1.97 -1.20
CA MET A 134 -2.60 2.52 -0.20
C MET A 134 -1.33 3.09 -0.83
N HIS A 135 -0.87 2.54 -1.95
CA HIS A 135 0.24 3.09 -2.71
C HIS A 135 -0.09 4.49 -3.26
N GLU A 136 -1.21 4.61 -3.98
CA GLU A 136 -1.62 5.91 -4.53
C GLU A 136 -2.01 6.92 -3.43
N LEU A 137 -2.63 6.45 -2.35
CA LEU A 137 -2.92 7.29 -1.18
C LEU A 137 -1.63 7.72 -0.47
N GLY A 138 -0.63 6.85 -0.39
CA GLY A 138 0.71 7.19 0.13
C GLY A 138 1.34 8.34 -0.64
N HIS A 139 1.25 8.32 -1.98
CA HIS A 139 1.67 9.46 -2.80
C HIS A 139 0.90 10.74 -2.44
N TYR A 140 -0.43 10.67 -2.30
CA TYR A 140 -1.21 11.84 -1.88
C TYR A 140 -0.75 12.38 -0.51
N LEU A 141 -0.55 11.51 0.48
CA LEU A 141 -0.12 11.88 1.82
C LEU A 141 1.29 12.47 1.87
N ASP A 142 2.21 12.03 1.00
CA ASP A 142 3.53 12.64 0.85
C ASP A 142 3.44 14.14 0.50
N TYR A 143 2.52 14.52 -0.37
CA TYR A 143 2.28 15.92 -0.70
C TYR A 143 1.48 16.64 0.39
N ALA A 144 0.41 16.02 0.88
CA ALA A 144 -0.55 16.66 1.79
C ALA A 144 0.01 16.87 3.21
N LEU A 145 0.74 15.88 3.73
CA LEU A 145 1.29 15.88 5.09
C LEU A 145 2.77 16.24 5.14
N LEU A 146 3.58 15.50 4.37
CA LEU A 146 5.04 15.62 4.45
C LEU A 146 5.58 16.81 3.64
N ARG A 147 4.70 17.46 2.86
CA ARG A 147 5.02 18.60 1.99
C ARG A 147 6.21 18.31 1.10
N LEU A 148 6.27 17.09 0.57
CA LEU A 148 7.29 16.73 -0.41
C LEU A 148 6.96 17.43 -1.73
N GLU A 149 7.99 17.92 -2.41
CA GLU A 149 7.83 18.55 -3.73
C GLU A 149 7.59 17.50 -4.81
N GLU A 150 8.15 16.30 -4.62
CA GLU A 150 7.98 15.13 -5.45
C GLU A 150 7.92 13.88 -4.57
N SER A 151 7.02 12.95 -4.88
CA SER A 151 6.89 11.68 -4.17
C SER A 151 7.57 10.56 -4.96
N PHE A 152 8.87 10.36 -4.69
CA PHE A 152 9.67 9.31 -5.32
C PHE A 152 9.42 7.95 -4.66
N HIS A 153 9.50 6.87 -5.44
CA HIS A 153 9.53 5.47 -4.98
C HIS A 153 10.87 5.13 -4.30
N THR A 154 11.14 5.76 -3.17
CA THR A 154 12.32 5.48 -2.31
C THR A 154 12.06 4.26 -1.41
N ALA A 155 13.10 3.78 -0.72
CA ALA A 155 12.90 2.72 0.27
C ALA A 155 12.00 3.21 1.41
N GLY A 156 12.14 4.47 1.83
CA GLY A 156 11.20 5.13 2.76
C GLY A 156 9.75 5.12 2.27
N PHE A 157 9.50 5.44 1.00
CA PHE A 157 8.15 5.36 0.42
C PHE A 157 7.58 3.93 0.51
N PHE A 158 8.34 2.91 0.14
CA PHE A 158 7.89 1.52 0.24
C PHE A 158 7.66 1.05 1.68
N ARG A 159 8.40 1.60 2.65
CA ARG A 159 8.15 1.37 4.08
C ARG A 159 6.83 2.03 4.51
N ARG A 160 6.54 3.25 4.06
CA ARG A 160 5.24 3.93 4.30
C ARG A 160 4.07 3.17 3.68
N GLU A 161 4.19 2.72 2.43
CA GLU A 161 3.17 1.86 1.78
C GLU A 161 2.93 0.58 2.59
N SER A 162 4.02 -0.10 2.99
CA SER A 162 3.94 -1.34 3.77
C SER A 162 3.33 -1.11 5.15
N PHE A 163 3.62 0.03 5.79
CA PHE A 163 2.98 0.47 7.01
C PHE A 163 1.46 0.63 6.81
N LEU A 164 1.02 1.38 5.81
CA LEU A 164 -0.40 1.60 5.51
C LEU A 164 -1.14 0.28 5.28
N VAL A 165 -0.56 -0.66 4.52
CA VAL A 165 -1.18 -1.98 4.33
C VAL A 165 -1.22 -2.78 5.63
N ARG A 166 -0.13 -2.78 6.41
CA ARG A 166 -0.04 -3.57 7.65
C ARG A 166 -1.07 -3.14 8.69
N ILE A 167 -1.34 -1.84 8.83
CA ILE A 167 -2.31 -1.35 9.80
C ILE A 167 -3.76 -1.71 9.43
N LEU A 168 -4.06 -1.95 8.15
CA LEU A 168 -5.39 -2.37 7.69
C LEU A 168 -5.63 -3.89 7.79
N PHE A 169 -4.55 -4.67 7.84
CA PHE A 169 -4.57 -6.12 7.99
C PHE A 169 -3.75 -6.52 9.23
N PRO A 170 -4.20 -6.16 10.44
CA PRO A 170 -3.49 -6.56 11.63
C PRO A 170 -3.38 -8.10 11.64
N PRO A 171 -2.22 -8.65 12.04
CA PRO A 171 -2.12 -10.10 12.21
C PRO A 171 -3.21 -10.54 13.18
N GLU A 172 -3.86 -11.66 12.87
CA GLU A 172 -4.80 -12.30 13.78
C GLU A 172 -4.11 -12.43 15.15
N PRO A 173 -4.74 -12.01 16.26
CA PRO A 173 -4.12 -12.14 17.57
C PRO A 173 -3.72 -13.60 17.73
N ALA A 174 -2.43 -13.84 17.99
CA ALA A 174 -1.90 -15.18 18.17
C ALA A 174 -2.81 -15.89 19.18
N ALA A 175 -3.52 -16.93 18.72
CA ALA A 175 -4.44 -17.67 19.55
C ALA A 175 -3.76 -17.97 20.87
N ALA A 176 -4.33 -17.46 21.97
CA ALA A 176 -3.80 -17.64 23.31
C ALA A 176 -3.51 -19.13 23.49
N HIS A 177 -2.22 -19.48 23.46
CA HIS A 177 -1.78 -20.81 23.81
C HIS A 177 -2.06 -20.95 25.30
N ASN A 178 -3.25 -21.46 25.63
CA ASN A 178 -3.57 -21.98 26.95
C ASN A 178 -2.70 -23.23 27.13
N GLY A 179 -1.43 -22.99 27.48
CA GLY A 179 -0.49 -24.01 27.88
C GLY A 179 -0.90 -24.57 29.23
N SER A 180 -1.84 -25.51 29.22
CA SER A 180 -1.99 -26.48 30.30
C SER A 180 -0.64 -27.13 30.54
N THR A 181 -0.03 -26.82 31.67
CA THR A 181 1.20 -27.47 32.12
C THR A 181 0.82 -28.89 32.54
N THR A 182 1.04 -29.86 31.65
CA THR A 182 1.07 -31.27 32.04
C THR A 182 2.48 -31.79 31.88
N THR A 183 3.14 -31.90 33.02
CA THR A 183 4.37 -32.67 33.27
C THR A 183 4.27 -34.09 32.69
N GLY A 184 5.24 -34.44 31.84
CA GLY A 184 5.45 -35.80 31.35
C GLY A 184 6.88 -35.97 30.82
N ARG A 185 7.73 -36.56 31.65
CA ARG A 185 9.14 -36.91 31.37
C ARG A 185 9.20 -38.23 30.59
N SER A 186 9.91 -38.31 29.46
CA SER A 186 10.92 -39.35 29.18
C SER A 186 11.58 -39.22 27.79
N THR A 187 12.87 -38.90 27.81
CA THR A 187 14.01 -39.53 27.10
C THR A 187 13.90 -40.07 25.64
N ILE A 188 14.92 -39.71 24.83
CA ILE A 188 15.83 -40.57 24.03
C ILE A 188 16.08 -40.03 22.58
N ASN A 189 17.38 -39.78 22.34
CA ASN A 189 18.20 -39.83 21.10
C ASN A 189 18.35 -38.67 20.10
N ASP A 190 19.63 -38.29 19.98
CA ASP A 190 20.35 -37.58 18.92
C ASP A 190 20.27 -38.27 17.54
N ALA A 191 20.13 -37.47 16.47
CA ALA A 191 21.06 -37.43 15.33
C ALA A 191 20.61 -36.37 14.28
N PRO A 192 21.54 -35.70 13.57
CA PRO A 192 21.22 -34.58 12.69
C PRO A 192 20.92 -35.04 11.26
N LEU A 193 19.83 -34.53 10.65
CA LEU A 193 19.56 -34.74 9.23
C LEU A 193 19.77 -33.46 8.43
N ARG A 194 20.83 -33.51 7.61
CA ARG A 194 21.10 -32.66 6.45
C ARG A 194 19.91 -32.63 5.50
N PHE A 195 19.65 -31.47 4.89
CA PHE A 195 18.88 -31.38 3.65
C PHE A 195 19.77 -30.86 2.50
N PRO A 196 19.70 -31.48 1.30
CA PRO A 196 20.46 -31.07 0.12
C PRO A 196 19.86 -29.83 -0.56
N LYS A 197 20.74 -29.10 -1.26
CA LYS A 197 20.41 -28.01 -2.20
C LYS A 197 19.83 -28.54 -3.51
N THR A 198 19.21 -27.63 -4.26
CA THR A 198 18.76 -27.64 -5.69
C THR A 198 17.26 -27.79 -5.87
N GLN A 199 16.61 -27.07 -6.79
CA GLN A 199 17.07 -26.33 -7.98
C GLN A 199 16.61 -24.87 -8.00
#